data_AF-A0A257GUE3-F1
#
_entry.id   AF-A0A257GUE3-F1
#
_cell.length_a   1.000
_cell.length_b   1.000
_cell.length_c   1.000
_cell.angle_alpha   90.00
_cell.angle_beta   90.00
_cell.angle_gamma   90.00
#
_symmetry.space_group_name_H-M   'P 1'
#
loop_
_entity.id
_entity.type
_entity.pdbx_description
1 polymer ?
#
loop_
_entity_poly.entity_id
_entity_poly.type
_entity_poly.pdbx_seq_one_letter_code
_entity_poly.pdbx_strand_id
1 'polypeptide(L)'
;NPLRFASKIFPVLAFAFTSRSSMGAIPMNVQIQTQRLGTPEGIANFAASFGATIGQNGCAGIYPAMLAVMIAPTVGIDPFTVGFLVKLIAVVALSSIGVAGVGGGATFAALIVLSTMDLPVALAGLLISVEPLIDMGRTALNVSGAITAGTVVSRVLGETDLAVFNREAPFDLD
;
A
#
# COMPACT_ATOMS: atom_id res chain seq x y z
N ASN A 1 -18.94 7.41 -6.14
CA ASN A 1 -19.54 6.18 -5.58
C ASN A 1 -18.41 5.20 -5.27
N PRO A 2 -18.09 4.97 -3.98
CA PRO A 2 -17.00 4.08 -3.56
C PRO A 2 -17.19 2.60 -3.95
N LEU A 3 -18.43 2.10 -3.96
CA LEU A 3 -18.70 0.70 -4.33
C LEU A 3 -18.41 0.45 -5.81
N ARG A 4 -18.82 1.38 -6.69
CA ARG A 4 -18.49 1.32 -8.12
C ARG A 4 -16.99 1.40 -8.36
N PHE A 5 -16.29 2.26 -7.61
CA PHE A 5 -14.83 2.34 -7.66
C PHE A 5 -14.18 1.01 -7.28
N ALA A 6 -14.55 0.45 -6.11
CA ALA A 6 -14.01 -0.82 -5.62
C ALA A 6 -14.26 -1.97 -6.60
N SER A 7 -15.48 -2.09 -7.13
CA SER A 7 -15.83 -3.11 -8.13
C SER A 7 -14.98 -2.99 -9.40
N LYS A 8 -14.70 -1.77 -9.86
CA LYS A 8 -13.89 -1.55 -11.07
C LYS A 8 -12.42 -1.91 -10.87
N ILE A 9 -11.84 -1.63 -9.72
CA ILE A 9 -10.40 -1.85 -9.47
C ILE A 9 -10.07 -3.27 -9.00
N PHE A 10 -11.09 -4.05 -8.61
CA PHE A 10 -10.92 -5.39 -8.05
C PHE A 10 -10.02 -6.33 -8.88
N PRO A 11 -10.10 -6.41 -10.22
CA PRO A 11 -9.23 -7.29 -11.00
C PRO A 11 -7.74 -6.96 -10.83
N VAL A 12 -7.39 -5.67 -10.79
CA VAL A 12 -6.02 -5.21 -10.56
C VAL A 12 -5.56 -5.52 -9.14
N LEU A 13 -6.46 -5.38 -8.16
CA LEU A 13 -6.15 -5.76 -6.77
C LEU A 13 -5.94 -7.26 -6.62
N ALA A 14 -6.72 -8.08 -7.31
CA ALA A 14 -6.56 -9.53 -7.31
C ALA A 14 -5.21 -9.93 -7.93
N PHE A 15 -4.81 -9.31 -9.04
CA PHE A 15 -3.48 -9.51 -9.62
C PHE A 15 -2.37 -9.05 -8.67
N ALA A 16 -2.49 -7.86 -8.08
CA ALA A 16 -1.50 -7.35 -7.13
C ALA A 16 -1.35 -8.26 -5.90
N PHE A 17 -2.47 -8.79 -5.41
CA PHE A 17 -2.51 -9.74 -4.30
C PHE A 17 -1.78 -11.05 -4.63
N THR A 18 -2.06 -11.66 -5.78
CA THR A 18 -1.47 -12.96 -6.15
C THR A 18 -0.03 -12.85 -6.63
N SER A 19 0.28 -11.82 -7.42
CA SER A 19 1.63 -11.59 -7.98
C SER A 19 2.62 -11.07 -6.94
N ARG A 20 2.12 -10.42 -5.87
CA ARG A 20 2.94 -9.74 -4.86
C ARG A 20 3.91 -8.71 -5.44
N SER A 21 3.57 -8.11 -6.59
CA SER A 21 4.41 -7.13 -7.26
C SER A 21 3.64 -5.85 -7.60
N SER A 22 3.95 -4.76 -6.88
CA SER A 22 3.41 -3.43 -7.18
C SER A 22 3.93 -2.91 -8.53
N MET A 23 5.22 -3.14 -8.84
CA MET A 23 5.80 -2.76 -10.12
C MET A 23 5.21 -3.58 -11.29
N GLY A 24 5.01 -4.89 -11.09
CA GLY A 24 4.38 -5.74 -12.09
C GLY A 24 2.93 -5.35 -12.39
N ALA A 25 2.25 -4.72 -11.43
CA ALA A 25 0.88 -4.23 -11.59
C ALA A 25 0.77 -2.86 -12.27
N ILE A 26 1.88 -2.14 -12.53
CA ILE A 26 1.84 -0.77 -13.11
C ILE A 26 1.05 -0.71 -14.41
N PRO A 27 1.28 -1.56 -15.43
CA PRO A 27 0.54 -1.47 -16.69
C PRO A 27 -0.98 -1.61 -16.49
N MET A 28 -1.38 -2.60 -15.70
CA MET A 28 -2.79 -2.88 -15.39
C MET A 28 -3.42 -1.77 -14.53
N ASN A 29 -2.63 -1.16 -13.64
CA ASN A 29 -3.00 -0.02 -12.82
C ASN A 29 -3.26 1.24 -13.68
N VAL A 30 -2.38 1.54 -14.64
CA VAL A 30 -2.59 2.64 -15.59
C VAL A 30 -3.82 2.38 -16.45
N GLN A 31 -3.96 1.16 -16.98
CA GLN A 31 -5.09 0.76 -17.82
C GLN A 31 -6.44 0.90 -17.09
N ILE A 32 -6.54 0.44 -15.83
CA ILE A 32 -7.80 0.57 -15.09
C ILE A 32 -8.13 2.03 -14.79
N GLN A 33 -7.13 2.84 -14.45
CA GLN A 33 -7.33 4.27 -14.18
C GLN A 33 -7.84 5.01 -15.42
N THR A 34 -7.24 4.78 -16.58
CA THR A 34 -7.63 5.45 -17.83
C THR A 34 -8.94 4.91 -18.38
N GLN A 35 -9.04 3.60 -18.59
CA GLN A 35 -10.14 2.99 -19.34
C GLN A 35 -11.40 2.76 -18.50
N ARG A 36 -11.29 2.73 -17.17
CA ARG A 36 -12.42 2.38 -16.28
C ARG A 36 -12.77 3.47 -15.29
N LEU A 37 -11.79 4.25 -14.85
CA LEU A 37 -12.00 5.34 -13.91
C LEU A 37 -12.06 6.72 -14.58
N GLY A 38 -11.69 6.82 -15.86
CA GLY A 38 -11.70 8.07 -16.62
C GLY A 38 -10.60 9.04 -16.19
N THR A 39 -9.53 8.54 -15.59
CA THR A 39 -8.38 9.34 -15.17
C THR A 39 -7.48 9.62 -16.38
N PRO A 40 -7.05 10.86 -16.62
CA PRO A 40 -6.09 11.19 -17.68
C PRO A 40 -4.82 10.36 -17.59
N GLU A 41 -4.27 9.96 -18.74
CA GLU A 41 -3.11 9.07 -18.83
C GLU A 41 -1.88 9.59 -18.07
N GLY A 42 -1.63 10.91 -18.11
CA GLY A 42 -0.53 11.51 -17.36
C GLY A 42 -0.67 11.33 -15.85
N ILE A 43 -1.87 11.57 -15.30
CA ILE A 43 -2.16 11.39 -13.87
C ILE A 43 -2.08 9.91 -13.50
N ALA A 44 -2.64 9.03 -14.34
CA ALA A 44 -2.63 7.59 -14.11
C ALA A 44 -1.20 7.01 -14.07
N ASN A 45 -0.37 7.35 -15.07
CA ASN A 45 1.03 6.94 -15.13
C ASN A 45 1.82 7.46 -13.92
N PHE A 46 1.69 8.75 -13.60
CA PHE A 46 2.37 9.33 -12.46
C PHE A 46 1.95 8.65 -11.16
N ALA A 47 0.65 8.51 -10.91
CA ALA A 47 0.15 7.87 -9.69
C ALA A 47 0.57 6.40 -9.58
N ALA A 48 0.54 5.63 -10.68
CA ALA A 48 0.94 4.22 -10.67
C ALA A 48 2.44 4.03 -10.45
N SER A 49 3.29 4.73 -11.20
CA SER A 49 4.75 4.60 -11.10
C SER A 49 5.30 5.22 -9.82
N PHE A 50 4.84 6.42 -9.47
CA PHE A 50 5.23 7.08 -8.23
C PHE A 50 4.70 6.29 -7.03
N GLY A 51 3.44 5.86 -7.06
CA GLY A 51 2.80 5.03 -6.02
C GLY A 51 3.51 3.70 -5.75
N ALA A 52 4.11 3.09 -6.77
CA ALA A 52 4.88 1.85 -6.62
C ALA A 52 6.18 2.04 -5.81
N THR A 53 6.69 3.27 -5.69
CA THR A 53 7.97 3.59 -5.03
C THR A 53 7.80 4.46 -3.78
N ILE A 54 6.82 5.36 -3.79
CA ILE A 54 6.48 6.32 -2.74
C ILE A 54 4.99 6.18 -2.46
N GLY A 55 4.59 6.16 -1.19
CA GLY A 55 3.19 5.90 -0.81
C GLY A 55 2.85 4.43 -0.56
N GLN A 56 3.86 3.62 -0.20
CA GLN A 56 3.69 2.22 0.16
C GLN A 56 3.11 2.06 1.59
N ASN A 57 1.87 2.47 1.81
CA ASN A 57 1.20 2.41 3.12
C ASN A 57 1.24 1.02 3.77
N GLY A 58 1.10 -0.03 2.95
CA GLY A 58 1.23 -1.41 3.41
C GLY A 58 2.65 -1.75 3.86
N CYS A 59 3.68 -1.29 3.13
CA CYS A 59 5.07 -1.61 3.44
C CYS A 59 5.64 -0.80 4.60
N ALA A 60 5.33 0.49 4.63
CA ALA A 60 6.00 1.45 5.49
C ALA A 60 5.15 1.89 6.69
N GLY A 61 3.83 1.71 6.59
CA GLY A 61 2.89 1.97 7.68
C GLY A 61 2.50 0.68 8.41
N ILE A 62 1.70 -0.14 7.73
CA ILE A 62 1.02 -1.28 8.38
C ILE A 62 1.99 -2.38 8.79
N TYR A 63 2.88 -2.80 7.88
CA TYR A 63 3.79 -3.91 8.12
C TYR A 63 4.69 -3.71 9.37
N PRO A 64 5.47 -2.62 9.49
CA PRO A 64 6.29 -2.41 10.68
C PRO A 64 5.48 -2.23 11.97
N ALA A 65 4.31 -1.60 11.89
CA ALA A 65 3.42 -1.45 13.05
C ALA A 65 2.90 -2.81 13.54
N MET A 66 2.47 -3.66 12.62
CA MET A 66 2.04 -5.02 12.90
C MET A 66 3.16 -5.83 13.56
N LEU A 67 4.38 -5.78 13.02
CA LEU A 67 5.54 -6.47 13.60
C LEU A 67 5.80 -6.00 15.05
N ALA A 68 5.80 -4.69 15.29
CA ALA A 68 6.03 -4.14 16.62
C ALA A 68 4.97 -4.62 17.63
N VAL A 69 3.69 -4.64 17.23
CA VAL A 69 2.59 -5.12 18.07
C VAL A 69 2.68 -6.63 18.34
N MET A 70 3.10 -7.42 17.35
CA MET A 70 3.27 -8.88 17.51
C MET A 70 4.48 -9.24 18.38
N ILE A 71 5.56 -8.46 18.31
CA ILE A 71 6.80 -8.72 19.04
C ILE A 71 6.76 -8.19 20.48
N ALA A 72 6.07 -7.07 20.74
CA ALA A 72 6.03 -6.46 22.07
C ALA A 72 5.68 -7.43 23.22
N PRO A 73 4.65 -8.31 23.11
CA PRO A 73 4.31 -9.26 24.17
C PRO A 73 5.43 -10.28 24.46
N THR A 74 6.25 -10.64 23.47
CA THR A 74 7.32 -11.64 23.67
C THR A 74 8.47 -11.11 24.53
N VAL A 75 8.55 -9.79 24.71
CA VAL A 75 9.52 -9.10 25.58
C VAL A 75 8.85 -8.48 26.81
N GLY A 76 7.61 -8.85 27.11
CA GLY A 76 6.88 -8.38 28.30
C GLY A 76 6.31 -6.97 28.18
N ILE A 77 6.22 -6.40 26.97
CA ILE A 77 5.60 -5.08 26.72
C ILE A 77 4.14 -5.27 26.32
N ASP A 78 3.22 -4.55 26.97
CA ASP A 78 1.81 -4.50 26.57
C ASP A 78 1.61 -3.49 25.41
N PRO A 79 1.26 -3.98 24.19
CA PRO A 79 1.10 -3.13 23.02
C PRO A 79 -0.16 -2.27 23.05
N PHE A 80 -1.11 -2.53 23.96
CA PHE A 80 -2.36 -1.77 24.07
C PHE A 80 -2.24 -0.54 24.94
N THR A 81 -1.10 -0.33 25.60
CA THR A 81 -0.86 0.87 26.40
C THR A 81 -0.84 2.11 25.49
N VAL A 82 -1.47 3.19 25.95
CA VAL A 82 -1.52 4.47 25.21
C VAL A 82 -0.10 4.97 24.91
N GLY A 83 0.84 4.82 25.85
CA GLY A 83 2.24 5.20 25.66
C GLY A 83 2.91 4.45 24.52
N PHE A 84 2.71 3.13 24.43
CA PHE A 84 3.23 2.33 23.32
C PHE A 84 2.61 2.74 21.99
N LEU A 85 1.28 2.89 21.92
CA LEU A 85 0.56 3.24 20.69
C LEU A 85 0.98 4.62 20.16
N VAL A 86 1.08 5.63 21.03
CA VAL A 86 1.53 6.98 20.63
C VAL A 86 2.97 6.94 20.12
N LYS A 87 3.87 6.26 20.83
CA LYS A 87 5.27 6.10 20.39
C LYS A 87 5.32 5.38 19.04
N LEU A 88 4.58 4.30 18.88
CA LEU A 88 4.54 3.51 17.66
C LEU A 88 4.06 4.32 16.47
N ILE A 89 2.94 5.05 16.62
CA ILE A 89 2.39 5.91 15.55
C ILE A 89 3.44 6.95 15.12
N ALA A 90 4.09 7.62 16.08
CA ALA A 90 5.11 8.62 15.78
C ALA A 90 6.32 8.00 15.03
N VAL A 91 6.82 6.86 15.52
CA VAL A 91 7.97 6.16 14.93
C VAL A 91 7.64 5.65 13.52
N VAL A 92 6.47 5.05 13.32
CA VAL A 92 6.02 4.55 12.01
C VAL A 92 5.84 5.70 11.02
N ALA A 93 5.24 6.81 11.44
CA ALA A 93 5.08 7.99 10.58
C ALA A 93 6.43 8.56 10.12
N LEU A 94 7.38 8.70 11.05
CA LEU A 94 8.73 9.17 10.74
C LEU A 94 9.49 8.17 9.84
N SER A 95 9.41 6.88 10.15
CA SER A 95 10.05 5.82 9.37
C SER A 95 9.51 5.75 7.94
N SER A 96 8.20 5.92 7.76
CA SER A 96 7.57 5.88 6.44
C SER A 96 8.04 6.98 5.50
N ILE A 97 8.48 8.13 6.03
CA ILE A 97 9.10 9.19 5.23
C ILE A 97 10.50 8.76 4.78
N GLY A 98 11.30 8.19 5.69
CA GLY A 98 12.68 7.81 5.45
C GLY A 98 12.90 6.65 4.48
N VAL A 99 11.87 5.84 4.23
CA VAL A 99 11.94 4.63 3.38
C VAL A 99 11.42 4.89 1.96
N ALA A 100 10.78 6.04 1.71
CA ALA A 100 10.27 6.42 0.40
C ALA A 100 11.39 6.39 -0.66
N GLY A 101 11.20 5.62 -1.75
CA GLY A 101 12.16 5.51 -2.84
C GLY A 101 13.38 4.61 -2.60
N VAL A 102 13.50 3.97 -1.43
CA VAL A 102 14.60 3.04 -1.12
C VAL A 102 14.14 1.61 -1.44
N GLY A 103 14.92 0.85 -2.22
CA GLY A 103 14.62 -0.55 -2.53
C GLY A 103 14.53 -1.43 -1.27
N GLY A 104 13.62 -2.41 -1.24
CA GLY A 104 13.41 -3.28 -0.08
C GLY A 104 12.52 -2.68 1.03
N GLY A 105 11.64 -1.73 0.69
CA GLY A 105 10.95 -0.84 1.64
C GLY A 105 10.29 -1.49 2.86
N ALA A 106 9.73 -2.69 2.73
CA ALA A 106 9.15 -3.43 3.87
C ALA A 106 10.14 -3.71 4.99
N THR A 107 11.27 -4.29 4.60
CA THR A 107 12.29 -4.80 5.50
C THR A 107 12.99 -3.64 6.18
N PHE A 108 13.33 -2.58 5.43
CA PHE A 108 13.94 -1.40 6.01
C PHE A 108 13.01 -0.66 6.96
N ALA A 109 11.73 -0.50 6.61
CA ALA A 109 10.75 0.10 7.52
C ALA A 109 10.61 -0.72 8.81
N ALA A 110 10.52 -2.05 8.70
CA ALA A 110 10.49 -2.95 9.86
C ALA A 110 11.71 -2.79 10.76
N LEU A 111 12.93 -2.81 10.19
CA LEU A 111 14.16 -2.68 10.96
C LEU A 111 14.26 -1.33 11.68
N ILE A 112 13.91 -0.24 11.01
CA ILE A 112 13.91 1.11 11.60
C ILE A 112 12.91 1.17 12.76
N VAL A 113 11.67 0.74 12.55
CA VAL A 113 10.62 0.80 13.58
C VAL A 113 10.98 -0.08 14.77
N LEU A 114 11.38 -1.33 14.56
CA LEU A 114 11.74 -2.23 15.66
C LEU A 114 12.94 -1.71 16.44
N SER A 115 14.00 -1.24 15.74
CA SER A 115 15.18 -0.67 16.41
C SER A 115 14.84 0.59 17.20
N THR A 116 13.98 1.47 16.68
CA THR A 116 13.59 2.73 17.36
C THR A 116 12.65 2.46 18.54
N MET A 117 11.87 1.38 18.46
CA MET A 117 11.00 0.93 19.54
C MET A 117 11.74 0.15 20.63
N ASP A 118 13.04 -0.12 20.44
CA ASP A 118 13.86 -0.99 21.31
C ASP A 118 13.34 -2.44 21.34
N LEU A 119 12.84 -2.91 20.20
CA LEU A 119 12.34 -4.27 20.01
C LEU A 119 13.37 -5.14 19.26
N PRO A 120 13.47 -6.45 19.56
CA PRO A 120 14.47 -7.30 18.94
C PRO A 120 14.22 -7.51 17.44
N VAL A 121 15.06 -6.93 16.59
CA VAL A 121 14.98 -7.05 15.12
C VAL A 121 15.08 -8.50 14.63
N ALA A 122 15.79 -9.37 15.36
CA ALA A 122 15.92 -10.78 15.02
C ALA A 122 14.56 -11.51 15.04
N LEU A 123 13.60 -11.04 15.84
CA LEU A 123 12.25 -11.63 15.88
C LEU A 123 11.43 -11.32 14.62
N ALA A 124 11.79 -10.29 13.84
CA ALA A 124 11.23 -10.11 12.49
C ALA A 124 11.57 -11.30 11.57
N GLY A 125 12.76 -11.90 11.75
CA GLY A 125 13.17 -13.09 11.00
C GLY A 125 12.32 -14.33 11.31
N LEU A 126 11.69 -14.42 12.49
CA LEU A 126 10.78 -15.53 12.81
C LEU A 126 9.47 -15.46 12.01
N LEU A 127 9.09 -14.28 11.54
CA LEU A 127 7.86 -14.07 10.79
C LEU A 127 8.04 -14.30 9.27
N ILE A 128 9.22 -14.74 8.85
CA ILE A 128 9.53 -15.08 7.45
C ILE A 128 8.61 -16.17 6.89
N SER A 129 8.10 -17.06 7.75
CA SER A 129 7.20 -18.15 7.37
C SER A 129 5.82 -17.67 6.92
N VAL A 130 5.35 -16.56 7.47
CA VAL A 130 4.04 -15.95 7.14
C VAL A 130 4.17 -14.75 6.20
N GLU A 131 5.40 -14.29 5.95
CA GLU A 131 5.70 -13.15 5.10
C GLU A 131 5.04 -13.22 3.72
N PRO A 132 5.05 -14.35 2.99
CA PRO A 132 4.42 -14.41 1.68
C PRO A 132 2.94 -14.04 1.72
N LEU A 133 2.20 -14.43 2.77
CA LEU A 133 0.76 -14.14 2.89
C LEU A 133 0.51 -12.66 3.21
N ILE A 134 1.33 -12.09 4.10
CA ILE A 134 1.26 -10.67 4.45
C ILE A 134 1.61 -9.81 3.23
N ASP A 135 2.59 -10.25 2.44
CA ASP A 135 3.06 -9.59 1.22
C ASP A 135 1.98 -9.47 0.13
N MET A 136 1.07 -10.43 0.06
CA MET A 136 -0.11 -10.36 -0.82
C MET A 136 -1.01 -9.16 -0.44
N GLY A 137 -1.39 -9.07 0.84
CA GLY A 137 -2.30 -8.03 1.33
C GLY A 137 -1.72 -6.62 1.21
N ARG A 138 -0.47 -6.45 1.62
CA ARG A 138 0.22 -5.15 1.55
C ARG A 138 0.48 -4.69 0.12
N THR A 139 0.76 -5.60 -0.81
CA THR A 139 0.92 -5.26 -2.23
C THR A 139 -0.41 -4.76 -2.82
N ALA A 140 -1.50 -5.48 -2.58
CA ALA A 140 -2.83 -5.06 -3.02
C ALA A 140 -3.21 -3.69 -2.44
N LEU A 141 -2.90 -3.45 -1.16
CA LEU A 141 -3.15 -2.16 -0.52
C LEU A 141 -2.35 -1.02 -1.15
N ASN A 142 -1.07 -1.21 -1.45
CA ASN A 142 -0.24 -0.19 -2.08
C ASN A 142 -0.76 0.17 -3.48
N VAL A 143 -1.12 -0.84 -4.28
CA VAL A 143 -1.70 -0.64 -5.62
C VAL A 143 -3.06 0.08 -5.52
N SER A 144 -3.90 -0.28 -4.54
CA SER A 144 -5.15 0.42 -4.26
C SER A 144 -4.92 1.90 -3.90
N GLY A 145 -3.90 2.18 -3.08
CA GLY A 145 -3.51 3.55 -2.72
C GLY A 145 -3.10 4.37 -3.93
N ALA A 146 -2.28 3.81 -4.83
CA ALA A 146 -1.87 4.47 -6.07
C ALA A 146 -3.07 4.81 -6.97
N ILE A 147 -3.99 3.86 -7.17
CA ILE A 147 -5.22 4.09 -7.96
C ILE A 147 -6.10 5.17 -7.33
N THR A 148 -6.22 5.14 -5.99
CA THR A 148 -7.01 6.12 -5.23
C THR A 148 -6.41 7.51 -5.38
N ALA A 149 -5.09 7.65 -5.28
CA ALA A 149 -4.39 8.92 -5.44
C ALA A 149 -4.64 9.53 -6.83
N GLY A 150 -4.45 8.76 -7.90
CA GLY A 150 -4.70 9.26 -9.26
C GLY A 150 -6.17 9.63 -9.51
N THR A 151 -7.10 8.83 -9.00
CA THR A 151 -8.54 9.11 -9.11
C THR A 151 -8.93 10.38 -8.36
N VAL A 152 -8.46 10.55 -7.12
CA VAL A 152 -8.77 11.73 -6.30
C VAL A 152 -8.19 12.99 -6.93
N VAL A 153 -6.93 12.95 -7.38
CA VAL A 153 -6.29 14.09 -8.05
C VAL A 153 -7.05 14.48 -9.31
N SER A 154 -7.37 13.52 -10.19
CA SER A 154 -8.16 13.78 -11.40
C SER A 154 -9.53 14.39 -11.08
N ARG A 155 -10.19 13.94 -10.01
CA ARG A 155 -11.48 14.51 -9.57
C ARG A 155 -11.36 15.93 -9.05
N VAL A 156 -10.32 16.20 -8.26
CA VAL A 156 -10.05 17.54 -7.71
C VAL A 156 -9.72 18.54 -8.82
N LEU A 157 -8.99 18.10 -9.85
CA LEU A 157 -8.66 18.93 -11.01
C LEU A 157 -9.82 19.07 -12.02
N GLY A 158 -10.91 18.32 -11.84
CA GLY A 158 -12.04 18.34 -12.78
C GLY A 158 -11.76 17.65 -14.12
N GLU A 159 -10.71 16.84 -14.19
CA GLU A 159 -10.27 16.18 -15.44
C GLU A 159 -10.82 14.75 -15.59
N THR A 160 -11.58 14.25 -14.62
CA THR A 160 -12.13 12.89 -14.71
C THR A 160 -13.24 12.79 -15.74
N ASP A 161 -13.11 11.87 -16.68
CA ASP A 161 -14.21 11.47 -17.56
C ASP A 161 -15.25 10.66 -16.77
N LEU A 162 -16.34 11.33 -16.40
CA LEU A 162 -17.45 10.71 -15.67
C LEU A 162 -18.26 9.75 -16.54
N ALA A 163 -18.26 9.89 -17.87
CA ALA A 163 -18.95 8.95 -18.75
C ALA A 163 -18.23 7.59 -18.72
N VAL A 164 -16.90 7.60 -18.75
CA VAL A 164 -16.06 6.39 -18.57
C VAL A 164 -16.28 5.81 -17.17
N PHE A 165 -16.21 6.64 -16.12
CA PHE A 165 -16.44 6.17 -14.75
C PHE A 165 -17.83 5.57 -14.56
N ASN A 166 -18.87 6.12 -15.20
CA ASN A 166 -20.24 5.66 -15.02
C ASN A 166 -20.66 4.49 -15.91
N ARG A 167 -19.86 4.14 -16.92
CA ARG A 167 -20.13 3.02 -17.81
C ARG A 167 -20.03 1.68 -17.06
N GLU A 168 -21.06 0.85 -17.23
CA GLU A 168 -21.12 -0.56 -16.80
C GLU A 168 -20.79 -1.45 -18.00
N ALA A 169 -19.52 -1.50 -18.37
CA ALA A 169 -19.04 -2.46 -19.37
C ALA A 169 -18.33 -3.64 -18.66
N PRO A 170 -18.27 -4.83 -19.25
CA PRO A 170 -17.27 -5.83 -18.88
C PRO A 170 -15.86 -5.23 -19.01
N PHE A 171 -14.92 -5.63 -18.15
CA PHE A 171 -13.53 -5.26 -18.29
C PHE A 171 -12.79 -6.46 -18.86
N ASP A 172 -12.38 -6.40 -20.12
CA ASP A 172 -11.43 -7.37 -20.68
C ASP A 172 -10.02 -6.93 -20.32
N LEU A 173 -9.25 -7.89 -19.82
CA LEU A 173 -7.82 -7.76 -19.51
C LEU A 173 -6.94 -8.19 -20.70
N ASP A 174 -7.56 -8.43 -21.86
CA ASP A 174 -6.93 -8.90 -23.09
C ASP A 174 -6.09 -7.83 -23.79
#